data_AF-A0A961XF31-F1
#
_entry.id   AF-A0A961XF31-F1
#
_cell.length_a   1.000
_cell.length_b   1.000
_cell.length_c   1.000
_cell.angle_alpha   90.00
_cell.angle_beta   90.00
_cell.angle_gamma   90.00
#
_symmetry.space_group_name_H-M   'P 1'
#
loop_
_entity.id
_entity.type
_entity.pdbx_description
1 polymer ?
#
loop_
_entity_poly.entity_id
_entity_poly.type
_entity_poly.pdbx_seq_one_letter_code
_entity_poly.pdbx_strand_id
1 'polypeptide(L)'
;MMAAGEQYFYIVAVAVSPRAARDGFFACRCCDDYCLSEAGGFEICENCGWEDGPAQEMHPDLAGGANRVSLSEARSNFHSDGYADPARLRRRPNLP
;
A
#
# COMPACT_ATOMS: atom_id res chain seq x y z
N MET A 1 27.49 7.48 -2.91
CA MET A 1 26.35 6.62 -3.29
C MET A 1 25.75 6.12 -1.99
N MET A 2 24.48 6.39 -1.72
CA MET A 2 23.83 5.98 -0.45
C MET A 2 23.50 4.49 -0.48
N ALA A 3 23.51 3.83 0.69
CA ALA A 3 23.07 2.45 0.79
C ALA A 3 21.55 2.35 0.52
N ALA A 4 21.07 1.21 0.02
CA ALA A 4 19.64 1.02 -0.27
C ALA A 4 18.73 1.29 0.95
N GLY A 5 19.18 0.93 2.16
CA GLY A 5 18.47 1.23 3.41
C GLY A 5 18.45 2.71 3.78
N GLU A 6 19.53 3.45 3.52
CA GLU A 6 19.58 4.90 3.72
C GLU A 6 18.63 5.62 2.76
N GLN A 7 18.57 5.16 1.51
CA GLN A 7 17.64 5.69 0.52
C GLN A 7 16.18 5.43 0.90
N TYR A 8 15.85 4.22 1.39
CA TYR A 8 14.50 3.91 1.86
C TYR A 8 14.08 4.78 3.04
N PHE A 9 14.95 4.93 4.05
CA PHE A 9 14.67 5.79 5.21
C PHE A 9 14.44 7.24 4.79
N TYR A 10 15.27 7.77 3.88
CA TYR A 10 15.09 9.12 3.36
C TYR A 10 13.74 9.28 2.66
N ILE A 11 13.37 8.35 1.75
CA ILE A 11 12.09 8.39 1.05
C ILE A 11 10.94 8.40 2.04
N VAL A 12 10.92 7.51 3.03
CA VAL A 12 9.84 7.47 4.03
C VAL A 12 9.76 8.78 4.83
N ALA A 13 10.90 9.38 5.18
CA ALA A 13 10.93 10.61 5.96
C ALA A 13 10.47 11.86 5.20
N VAL A 14 10.60 11.89 3.86
CA VAL A 14 10.30 13.08 3.04
C VAL A 14 9.14 12.89 2.08
N ALA A 15 8.64 11.67 1.91
CA ALA A 15 7.56 11.39 0.98
C ALA A 15 6.26 12.01 1.49
N VAL A 16 5.72 12.93 0.70
CA VAL A 16 4.41 13.53 0.90
C VAL A 16 3.48 12.95 -0.16
N SER A 17 2.39 12.32 0.27
CA SER A 17 1.40 11.81 -0.68
C SER A 17 0.62 12.98 -1.30
N PRO A 18 0.46 13.03 -2.63
CA PRO A 18 -0.35 14.05 -3.30
C PRO A 18 -1.86 13.74 -3.25
N ARG A 19 -2.26 12.62 -2.62
CA ARG A 19 -3.65 12.18 -2.60
C ARG A 19 -4.53 13.20 -1.86
N ALA A 20 -5.68 13.48 -2.46
CA ALA A 20 -6.74 14.25 -1.81
C ALA A 20 -7.73 13.29 -1.13
N ALA A 21 -8.18 13.68 0.06
CA ALA A 21 -9.26 12.97 0.74
C ALA A 21 -10.62 13.25 0.08
N ARG A 22 -11.51 12.26 0.11
CA ARG A 22 -12.94 12.37 -0.16
C ARG A 22 -13.69 11.93 1.10
N ASP A 23 -14.58 12.78 1.60
CA ASP A 23 -15.36 12.51 2.81
C ASP A 23 -14.52 12.13 4.05
N GLY A 24 -13.30 12.66 4.14
CA GLY A 24 -12.36 12.38 5.23
C GLY A 24 -11.50 11.14 5.04
N PHE A 25 -11.63 10.42 3.93
CA PHE A 25 -10.84 9.22 3.64
C PHE A 25 -9.98 9.40 2.37
N PHE A 26 -8.85 8.70 2.31
CA PHE A 26 -7.97 8.65 1.15
C PHE A 26 -8.15 7.33 0.38
N ALA A 27 -7.98 7.40 -0.94
CA ALA A 27 -8.03 6.23 -1.79
C ALA A 27 -6.81 5.33 -1.55
N CYS A 28 -7.06 4.03 -1.40
CA CYS A 28 -6.02 3.00 -1.41
C CYS A 28 -5.36 2.94 -2.80
N ARG A 29 -4.02 2.99 -2.87
CA ARG A 29 -3.32 2.95 -4.17
C ARG A 29 -3.41 1.61 -4.90
N CYS A 30 -3.84 0.56 -4.21
CA CYS A 30 -4.00 -0.78 -4.76
C CYS A 30 -5.40 -1.01 -5.36
N CYS A 31 -6.48 -0.75 -4.60
CA CYS A 31 -7.86 -1.04 -5.01
C CYS A 31 -8.74 0.18 -5.29
N ASP A 32 -8.21 1.39 -5.09
CA ASP A 32 -8.90 2.69 -5.26
C ASP A 32 -10.10 2.96 -4.33
N ASP A 33 -10.39 2.07 -3.36
CA ASP A 33 -11.39 2.34 -2.33
C ASP A 33 -10.94 3.44 -1.36
N TYR A 34 -11.88 4.31 -1.01
CA TYR A 34 -11.70 5.39 -0.04
C TYR A 34 -11.95 4.86 1.38
N CYS A 35 -10.93 4.27 1.99
CA CYS A 35 -11.03 3.64 3.31
C CYS A 35 -9.89 4.02 4.27
N LEU A 36 -8.91 4.83 3.84
CA LEU A 36 -7.74 5.16 4.64
C LEU A 36 -7.93 6.52 5.34
N SER A 37 -7.61 6.60 6.62
CA SER A 37 -7.67 7.84 7.40
C SER A 37 -6.52 8.81 7.12
N GLU A 38 -5.37 8.29 6.67
CA GLU A 38 -4.18 9.06 6.31
C GLU A 38 -3.53 8.50 5.03
N ALA A 39 -3.02 9.37 4.17
CA ALA A 39 -2.26 8.96 2.98
C ALA A 39 -0.78 8.75 3.31
N GLY A 40 -0.28 7.54 3.12
CA GLY A 40 1.11 7.18 3.44
C GLY A 40 1.31 6.89 4.94
N GLY A 41 0.23 6.75 5.72
CA GLY A 41 0.25 6.55 7.16
C GLY A 41 0.45 5.09 7.62
N PHE A 42 0.85 4.18 6.71
CA PHE A 42 1.02 2.75 6.97
C PHE A 42 -0.26 2.03 7.41
N GLU A 43 -1.43 2.63 7.16
CA GLU A 43 -2.71 1.99 7.41
C GLU A 43 -2.95 0.82 6.43
N ILE A 44 -3.55 -0.27 6.91
CA ILE A 44 -3.87 -1.43 6.09
C ILE A 44 -5.29 -1.27 5.53
N CYS A 45 -5.41 -1.25 4.21
CA CYS A 45 -6.70 -1.23 3.53
C CYS A 45 -7.50 -2.49 3.85
N GLU A 46 -8.70 -2.33 4.43
CA GLU A 46 -9.58 -3.44 4.79
C GLU A 46 -10.18 -4.20 3.60
N ASN A 47 -10.19 -3.59 2.41
CA ASN A 47 -10.72 -4.21 1.20
C ASN A 47 -9.68 -5.15 0.55
N CYS A 48 -8.45 -4.67 0.31
CA CYS A 48 -7.44 -5.42 -0.44
C CYS A 48 -6.24 -5.91 0.39
N GLY A 49 -6.09 -5.44 1.63
CA GLY A 49 -4.97 -5.81 2.52
C GLY A 49 -3.63 -5.11 2.23
N TRP A 50 -3.61 -4.09 1.36
CA TRP A 50 -2.43 -3.26 1.09
C TRP A 50 -2.11 -2.36 2.28
N GLU A 51 -0.86 -2.35 2.75
CA GLU A 51 -0.36 -1.41 3.76
C GLU A 51 0.12 -0.13 3.07
N ASP A 52 -0.46 1.02 3.41
CA ASP A 52 -0.30 2.27 2.69
C ASP A 52 0.99 3.01 3.08
N GLY A 53 2.13 2.42 2.69
CA GLY A 53 3.45 3.01 2.88
C GLY A 53 3.84 3.99 1.75
N PRO A 54 4.46 5.14 2.06
CA PRO A 54 4.69 6.20 1.08
C PRO A 54 5.82 5.87 0.08
N ALA A 55 6.76 4.99 0.46
CA ALA A 55 7.86 4.58 -0.41
C ALA A 55 7.38 3.80 -1.64
N GLN A 56 6.42 2.89 -1.48
CA GLN A 56 5.88 2.11 -2.58
C GLN A 56 4.80 2.87 -3.37
N GLU A 57 4.22 3.93 -2.80
CA GLU A 57 3.46 4.91 -3.59
C GLU A 57 4.36 5.70 -4.54
N MET A 58 5.51 6.18 -4.05
CA MET A 58 6.48 6.95 -4.84
C MET A 58 7.22 6.08 -5.87
N HIS A 59 7.48 4.82 -5.54
CA HIS A 59 8.15 3.86 -6.41
C HIS A 59 7.28 2.60 -6.58
N PRO A 60 6.33 2.60 -7.52
CA PRO A 60 5.33 1.53 -7.64
C PRO A 60 5.90 0.13 -7.90
N ASP A 61 7.09 0.03 -8.48
CA ASP A 61 7.78 -1.24 -8.75
C ASP A 61 8.73 -1.67 -7.61
N LEU A 62 8.83 -0.89 -6.54
CA LEU A 62 9.59 -1.25 -5.34
C LEU A 62 8.88 -2.36 -4.58
N ALA A 63 9.46 -3.55 -4.55
CA ALA A 63 9.08 -4.65 -3.66
C ALA A 63 9.92 -4.64 -2.37
N GLY A 64 9.41 -5.28 -1.31
CA GLY A 64 10.14 -5.43 -0.03
C GLY A 64 10.15 -4.20 0.87
N GLY A 65 9.22 -3.27 0.68
CA GLY A 65 8.97 -2.14 1.60
C GLY A 65 8.00 -2.53 2.72
N ALA A 66 6.99 -1.68 2.97
CA ALA A 66 5.87 -2.02 3.85
C ALA A 66 5.17 -3.32 3.39
N ASN A 67 5.12 -3.54 2.08
CA ASN A 67 4.58 -4.72 1.45
C ASN A 67 5.70 -5.54 0.79
N ARG A 68 5.53 -6.86 0.84
CA ARG A 68 6.43 -7.82 0.21
C ARG A 68 6.44 -7.66 -1.31
N VAL A 69 5.25 -7.55 -1.91
CA VAL A 69 5.07 -7.26 -3.33
C VAL A 69 5.11 -5.75 -3.58
N SER A 70 5.42 -5.37 -4.81
CA SER A 70 5.34 -3.99 -5.29
C SER A 70 3.89 -3.52 -5.45
N LEU A 71 3.66 -2.21 -5.59
CA LEU A 71 2.33 -1.66 -5.83
C LEU A 71 1.78 -2.06 -7.20
N SER A 72 2.64 -2.14 -8.22
CA SER A 72 2.29 -2.62 -9.56
C SER A 72 1.81 -4.08 -9.53
N GLU A 73 2.53 -4.94 -8.80
CA GLU A 73 2.11 -6.33 -8.57
C GLU A 73 0.82 -6.40 -7.75
N ALA A 74 0.70 -5.59 -6.69
CA ALA A 74 -0.48 -5.57 -5.84
C ALA A 74 -1.78 -5.23 -6.59
N ARG A 75 -1.73 -4.26 -7.52
CA ARG A 75 -2.86 -3.95 -8.40
C ARG A 75 -3.26 -5.13 -9.28
N SER A 76 -2.27 -5.81 -9.84
CA SER A 76 -2.48 -6.98 -10.71
C SER A 76 -3.07 -8.16 -9.92
N ASN A 77 -2.54 -8.39 -8.72
CA ASN A 77 -3.04 -9.40 -7.79
C ASN A 77 -4.46 -9.09 -7.33
N PHE A 78 -4.77 -7.84 -6.97
CA PHE A 78 -6.11 -7.46 -6.54
C PHE A 78 -7.15 -7.69 -7.64
N HIS A 79 -6.81 -7.34 -8.88
CA HIS A 79 -7.68 -7.60 -10.03
C HIS A 79 -7.91 -9.10 -10.27
N SER A 80 -6.93 -9.96 -9.94
CA SER A 80 -6.99 -11.40 -10.21
C SER A 80 -7.61 -12.20 -9.06
N ASP A 81 -7.27 -11.83 -7.81
CA ASP A 81 -7.51 -12.63 -6.61
C ASP A 81 -8.29 -11.88 -5.51
N GLY A 82 -8.54 -10.57 -5.68
CA GLY A 82 -9.19 -9.73 -4.68
C GLY A 82 -8.30 -9.31 -3.50
N TYR A 83 -7.00 -9.59 -3.55
CA TYR A 83 -6.04 -9.21 -2.52
C TYR A 83 -4.74 -8.66 -3.12
N ALA A 84 -4.13 -7.70 -2.42
CA ALA A 84 -2.87 -7.09 -2.81
C ALA A 84 -1.70 -8.10 -2.83
N ASP A 85 -1.64 -8.99 -1.84
CA ASP A 85 -0.64 -10.08 -1.79
C ASP A 85 -1.36 -11.42 -1.53
N PRO A 86 -1.46 -12.31 -2.55
CA PRO A 86 -2.07 -13.63 -2.40
C PRO A 86 -1.37 -14.51 -1.36
N ALA A 87 -0.10 -14.26 -1.05
CA ALA A 87 0.59 -14.98 0.04
C ALA A 87 0.16 -14.49 1.43
N ARG A 88 -0.43 -13.29 1.54
CA ARG A 88 -1.06 -12.75 2.77
C ARG A 88 -2.53 -13.15 2.89
N LEU A 89 -3.01 -14.17 2.18
CA LEU A 89 -4.29 -14.86 2.45
C LEU A 89 -4.29 -15.54 3.83
N ARG A 90 -4.11 -14.78 4.91
CA ARG A 90 -4.61 -15.16 6.22
C ARG A 90 -6.09 -14.88 6.18
N ARG A 91 -6.83 -15.93 5.81
CA ARG A 91 -8.17 -16.27 6.29
C ARG A 91 -8.92 -15.02 6.76
N ARG A 92 -9.74 -14.38 5.91
CA ARG A 92 -10.98 -13.81 6.47
C ARG A 92 -11.59 -14.99 7.24
N PRO A 93 -11.66 -14.98 8.59
CA PRO A 93 -12.58 -15.92 9.23
C PRO A 93 -13.90 -15.62 8.53
N ASN A 94 -14.56 -16.65 7.99
CA ASN A 94 -15.90 -16.48 7.42
C ASN A 94 -16.69 -15.60 8.40
N LEU A 95 -16.89 -14.33 8.03
CA LEU A 95 -17.78 -13.48 8.80
C LEU A 95 -19.16 -14.10 8.55
N PRO A 96 -19.94 -14.39 9.61
CA PRO A 96 -21.21 -15.09 9.49
C PRO A 96 -22.15 -14.43 8.49
#